data_AF-A0A098ED09-F1
#
_entry.id   AF-A0A098ED09-F1
#
_cell.length_a   1.000
_cell.length_b   1.000
_cell.length_c   1.000
_cell.angle_alpha   90.00
_cell.angle_beta   90.00
_cell.angle_gamma   90.00
#
_symmetry.space_group_name_H-M   'P 1'
#
loop_
_entity.id
_entity.type
_entity.pdbx_description
1 polymer ?
#
loop_
_entity_poly.entity_id
_entity_poly.type
_entity_poly.pdbx_seq_one_letter_code
_entity_poly.pdbx_strand_id
1 'polypeptide(L)'
;MDRRIELTKKQKEKLLLVLTNPKIPLHNNPAEIALRETVIKKKISYGTKSENGKTAWENMLSIMDTCRKHEVSFFSYIREIFSGERKMPKLADIIAKKAI
;
A
#
# COMPACT_ATOMS: atom_id res chain seq x y z
N MET A 1 -3.88 23.72 23.09
CA MET A 1 -4.55 23.82 21.77
C MET A 1 -3.55 24.30 20.70
N ASP A 2 -2.59 25.14 21.08
CA ASP A 2 -1.64 25.84 20.22
C ASP A 2 -0.71 24.91 19.42
N ARG A 3 -0.22 23.83 20.03
CA ARG A 3 0.64 22.84 19.34
C ARG A 3 0.01 22.26 18.08
N ARG A 4 -1.30 21.99 18.08
CA ARG A 4 -2.00 21.42 16.90
C ARG A 4 -2.16 22.45 15.80
N ILE A 5 -2.38 23.71 16.17
CA ILE A 5 -2.44 24.84 15.24
C ILE A 5 -1.08 25.03 14.55
N GLU A 6 0.02 25.00 15.31
CA GLU A 6 1.37 25.09 14.75
C GLU A 6 1.70 23.94 13.79
N LEU A 7 1.37 22.70 14.17
CA LEU A 7 1.58 21.54 13.30
C LEU A 7 0.77 21.65 12.00
N THR A 8 -0.48 22.10 12.09
CA THR A 8 -1.35 22.30 10.92
C THR A 8 -0.77 23.37 10.00
N LYS A 9 -0.33 24.51 10.56
CA LYS A 9 0.35 25.57 9.79
C LYS A 9 1.60 25.05 9.09
N LYS A 10 2.42 24.23 9.76
CA LYS A 10 3.62 23.59 9.18
C LYS A 10 3.31 22.62 8.04
N GLN A 11 2.12 22.02 8.01
CA GLN A 11 1.71 21.06 6.96
C GLN A 11 0.81 21.69 5.89
N LYS A 12 0.61 23.02 5.89
CA LYS A 12 -0.33 23.74 5.03
C LYS A 12 -0.19 23.37 3.56
N GLU A 13 1.03 23.31 3.03
CA GLU A 13 1.28 22.99 1.61
C GLU A 13 0.74 21.61 1.22
N LYS A 14 0.95 20.60 2.06
CA LYS A 14 0.47 19.23 1.81
C LYS A 14 -1.04 19.13 1.97
N LEU A 15 -1.60 19.80 2.98
CA LEU A 15 -3.04 19.79 3.25
C LEU A 15 -3.86 20.51 2.16
N LEU A 16 -3.27 21.50 1.49
CA LEU A 16 -3.92 22.28 0.43
C LEU A 16 -3.61 21.81 -0.99
N LEU A 17 -2.84 20.73 -1.16
CA LEU A 17 -2.46 20.20 -2.48
C LEU A 17 -3.68 19.85 -3.36
N VAL A 18 -4.81 19.54 -2.75
CA VAL A 18 -6.07 19.23 -3.45
C VAL A 18 -6.60 20.41 -4.27
N LEU A 19 -6.24 21.65 -3.89
CA LEU A 19 -6.65 22.86 -4.62
C LEU A 19 -5.97 22.97 -5.98
N THR A 20 -4.77 22.41 -6.13
CA THR A 20 -4.02 22.41 -7.39
C THR A 20 -4.11 21.08 -8.14
N ASN A 21 -4.40 19.98 -7.43
CA ASN A 21 -4.57 18.66 -8.03
C ASN A 21 -5.90 18.02 -7.58
N PRO A 22 -7.03 18.33 -8.23
CA PRO A 22 -8.37 17.88 -7.80
C PRO A 22 -8.57 16.35 -7.85
N LYS A 23 -7.64 15.61 -8.48
CA LYS A 23 -7.66 14.14 -8.50
C LYS A 23 -7.28 13.51 -7.15
N ILE A 24 -6.65 14.25 -6.25
CA ILE A 24 -6.33 13.74 -4.91
C ILE A 24 -7.52 13.96 -3.96
N PRO A 25 -7.82 13.02 -3.07
CA PRO A 25 -8.86 13.22 -2.07
C PRO A 25 -8.42 14.26 -1.01
N LEU A 26 -9.40 15.00 -0.47
CA LEU A 26 -9.20 15.91 0.67
C LEU A 26 -8.83 15.16 1.97
N HIS A 27 -9.17 13.87 2.05
CA HIS A 27 -8.93 13.02 3.21
C HIS A 27 -7.87 11.95 2.90
N ASN A 28 -7.23 11.44 3.95
CA ASN A 28 -6.21 10.38 3.86
C ASN A 28 -6.78 8.95 3.89
N ASN A 29 -8.10 8.76 3.87
CA ASN A 29 -8.74 7.45 4.00
C ASN A 29 -8.12 6.33 3.14
N PRO A 30 -7.78 6.53 1.84
CA PRO A 30 -7.16 5.47 1.05
C PRO A 30 -5.83 4.99 1.62
N ALA A 31 -5.02 5.91 2.16
CA ALA A 31 -3.75 5.57 2.80
C ALA A 31 -3.97 4.86 4.14
N GLU A 32 -4.94 5.29 4.94
CA GLU A 32 -5.27 4.64 6.22
C GLU A 32 -5.80 3.22 6.01
N ILE A 33 -6.69 3.03 5.01
CA ILE A 33 -7.23 1.71 4.64
C ILE A 33 -6.11 0.79 4.19
N ALA A 34 -5.19 1.27 3.33
CA ALA A 34 -4.04 0.48 2.87
C ALA A 34 -3.13 0.03 4.04
N LEU A 35 -2.93 0.89 5.03
CA LEU A 35 -2.08 0.58 6.19
C LEU A 35 -2.77 -0.30 7.25
N ARG A 36 -4.11 -0.32 7.28
CA ARG A 36 -4.90 -0.99 8.32
C ARG A 36 -4.53 -2.46 8.47
N GLU A 37 -4.38 -3.16 7.36
CA GLU A 37 -4.04 -4.58 7.34
C GLU A 37 -2.67 -4.85 7.99
N THR A 38 -1.66 -4.03 7.68
CA THR A 38 -0.33 -4.10 8.29
C THR A 38 -0.38 -3.88 9.80
N VAL A 39 -1.18 -2.91 10.27
CA VAL A 39 -1.33 -2.61 11.70
C VAL A 39 -2.01 -3.76 12.44
N ILE A 40 -3.07 -4.32 11.87
CA ILE A 40 -3.78 -5.49 12.43
C ILE A 40 -2.84 -6.68 12.50
N LYS A 41 -2.11 -6.97 11.40
CA LYS A 41 -1.18 -8.09 11.34
C LYS A 41 -0.06 -7.95 12.38
N LYS A 42 0.53 -6.76 12.50
CA LYS A 42 1.57 -6.45 13.49
C LYS A 42 1.05 -6.65 14.91
N LYS A 43 -0.19 -6.22 15.19
CA LYS A 43 -0.85 -6.40 16.49
C LYS A 43 -1.02 -7.89 16.82
N ILE A 44 -1.52 -8.69 15.87
CA ILE A 44 -1.79 -10.13 16.09
C ILE A 44 -0.50 -10.93 16.26
N SER A 45 0.55 -10.64 15.48
CA SER A 45 1.80 -11.42 15.53
C SER A 45 2.88 -10.84 16.43
N TYR A 46 2.60 -9.76 17.16
CA TYR A 46 3.61 -9.01 17.94
C TYR A 46 4.81 -8.52 17.09
N GLY A 47 4.56 -8.28 15.80
CA GLY A 47 5.60 -7.88 14.84
C GLY A 47 6.58 -9.00 14.45
N THR A 48 7.66 -8.60 13.78
CA THR A 48 8.74 -9.48 13.31
C THR A 48 9.97 -9.28 14.17
N LYS A 49 10.68 -10.38 14.49
CA LYS A 49 11.89 -10.33 15.35
C LYS A 49 13.22 -10.31 14.58
N SER A 50 13.18 -10.55 13.26
CA SER A 50 14.36 -10.56 12.40
C SER A 50 14.16 -9.62 11.21
N GLU A 51 15.27 -9.11 10.66
CA GLU A 51 15.23 -8.25 9.48
C GLU A 51 14.68 -9.03 8.27
N ASN A 52 15.11 -10.28 8.07
CA ASN A 52 14.56 -11.14 7.02
C ASN A 52 13.04 -11.31 7.14
N GLY A 53 12.53 -11.47 8.36
CA GLY A 53 11.10 -11.56 8.60
C GLY A 53 10.39 -10.25 8.27
N LYS A 54 10.97 -9.11 8.68
CA LYS A 54 10.43 -7.78 8.35
C LYS A 54 10.36 -7.57 6.84
N THR A 55 11.46 -7.80 6.13
CA THR A 55 11.53 -7.67 4.66
C THR A 55 10.55 -8.58 3.94
N ALA A 56 10.43 -9.85 4.39
CA ALA A 56 9.46 -10.77 3.80
C ALA A 56 8.02 -10.27 3.96
N TRP A 57 7.67 -9.75 5.15
CA TRP A 57 6.33 -9.19 5.38
C TRP A 57 6.08 -7.91 4.59
N GLU A 58 7.04 -6.99 4.53
CA GLU A 58 6.94 -5.76 3.74
C GLU A 58 6.70 -6.08 2.25
N ASN A 59 7.46 -7.04 1.70
CA ASN A 59 7.28 -7.49 0.32
C ASN A 59 5.91 -8.13 0.09
N MET A 60 5.47 -9.03 0.97
CA MET A 60 4.17 -9.70 0.83
C MET A 60 2.99 -8.73 0.92
N LEU A 61 3.05 -7.76 1.84
CA LEU A 61 2.04 -6.72 1.97
C LEU A 61 1.99 -5.81 0.73
N SER A 62 3.16 -5.42 0.20
CA SER A 62 3.26 -4.62 -1.02
C SER A 62 2.67 -5.35 -2.24
N ILE A 63 3.01 -6.64 -2.41
CA ILE A 63 2.46 -7.48 -3.49
C ILE A 63 0.94 -7.61 -3.33
N MET A 64 0.45 -7.90 -2.13
CA MET A 64 -0.98 -8.07 -1.87
C MET A 64 -1.78 -6.79 -2.14
N ASP A 65 -1.31 -5.63 -1.69
CA ASP A 65 -1.96 -4.35 -1.94
C ASP A 65 -1.97 -4.01 -3.44
N THR A 66 -0.88 -4.30 -4.14
CA THR A 66 -0.79 -4.11 -5.59
C THR A 66 -1.75 -5.06 -6.33
N CYS A 67 -1.79 -6.34 -5.97
CA CYS A 67 -2.76 -7.28 -6.51
C CYS A 67 -4.20 -6.76 -6.32
N ARG A 68 -4.54 -6.26 -5.12
CA ARG A 68 -5.85 -5.68 -4.81
C ARG A 68 -6.20 -4.48 -5.70
N LYS A 69 -5.28 -3.52 -5.86
CA LYS A 69 -5.44 -2.34 -6.72
C LYS A 69 -5.65 -2.68 -8.20
N HIS A 70 -5.11 -3.82 -8.64
CA HIS A 70 -5.20 -4.28 -10.02
C HIS A 70 -6.25 -5.36 -10.25
N GLU A 71 -7.08 -5.69 -9.25
CA GLU A 71 -8.12 -6.73 -9.31
C GLU A 71 -7.56 -8.13 -9.62
N VAL A 72 -6.34 -8.39 -9.15
CA VAL A 72 -5.66 -9.68 -9.29
C VAL A 72 -5.80 -10.46 -7.97
N SER A 73 -6.14 -11.75 -8.06
CA SER A 73 -6.11 -12.63 -6.89
C SER A 73 -4.67 -12.81 -6.39
N PHE A 74 -4.40 -12.35 -5.16
CA PHE A 74 -3.11 -12.51 -4.50
C PHE A 74 -2.68 -13.97 -4.41
N PHE A 75 -3.57 -14.88 -3.99
CA PHE A 75 -3.24 -16.31 -3.87
C PHE A 75 -2.93 -16.94 -5.22
N SER A 76 -3.67 -16.58 -6.28
CA SER A 76 -3.38 -17.06 -7.63
C SER A 76 -2.00 -16.59 -8.10
N TYR A 77 -1.69 -15.31 -7.84
CA TYR A 77 -0.40 -14.71 -8.20
C TYR A 77 0.77 -15.39 -7.46
N ILE A 78 0.65 -15.59 -6.15
CA ILE A 78 1.68 -16.25 -5.34
C ILE A 78 1.86 -17.71 -5.74
N ARG A 79 0.75 -18.44 -5.96
CA ARG A 79 0.82 -19.84 -6.43
C ARG A 79 1.60 -19.94 -7.72
N GLU A 80 1.41 -19.02 -8.65
CA GLU A 80 2.11 -19.06 -9.93
C GLU A 80 3.59 -18.74 -9.82
N ILE A 81 3.98 -17.80 -8.96
CA ILE A 81 5.39 -17.52 -8.67
C ILE A 81 6.08 -18.79 -8.18
N PHE A 82 5.43 -19.55 -7.28
CA PHE A 82 6.01 -20.75 -6.70
C PHE A 82 5.89 -21.99 -7.59
N SER A 83 4.84 -22.11 -8.43
CA SER A 83 4.69 -23.24 -9.35
C SER A 83 5.54 -23.10 -10.61
N GLY A 84 5.97 -21.88 -10.94
CA GLY A 84 6.79 -21.61 -12.12
C GLY A 84 6.03 -21.71 -13.45
N GLU A 85 4.71 -21.88 -13.42
CA GLU A 85 3.88 -22.08 -14.62
C GLU A 85 3.82 -20.85 -15.54
N ARG A 86 4.05 -19.63 -15.00
CA ARG A 86 4.12 -18.36 -15.75
C ARG A 86 2.95 -18.11 -16.72
N LYS A 87 1.73 -18.50 -16.33
CA LYS A 87 0.51 -18.34 -17.14
C LYS A 87 -0.14 -16.96 -17.01
N MET A 88 0.02 -16.29 -15.88
CA MET A 88 -0.43 -14.93 -15.62
C MET A 88 0.64 -13.90 -16.04
N PRO A 89 0.21 -12.74 -16.54
CA PRO A 89 1.13 -11.64 -16.79
C PRO A 89 1.77 -11.16 -15.47
N LYS A 90 3.02 -10.67 -15.55
CA LYS A 90 3.68 -10.13 -14.36
C LYS A 90 2.92 -8.90 -13.88
N LEU A 91 2.95 -8.68 -12.56
CA LEU A 91 2.26 -7.54 -11.96
C LEU A 91 2.76 -6.20 -12.53
N ALA A 92 4.05 -6.11 -12.86
CA ALA A 92 4.64 -4.96 -13.55
C ALA A 92 3.98 -4.68 -14.92
N ASP A 93 3.70 -5.72 -15.71
CA ASP A 93 3.07 -5.57 -17.02
C ASP A 93 1.61 -5.13 -16.89
N ILE A 94 0.91 -5.63 -15.87
CA ILE A 94 -0.47 -5.23 -15.55
C ILE A 94 -0.51 -3.75 -15.13
N ILE A 95 0.46 -3.30 -14.31
CA ILE A 95 0.58 -1.89 -13.89
C ILE A 95 0.81 -1.01 -15.11
N ALA A 96 1.77 -1.36 -15.96
CA ALA A 96 2.11 -0.58 -17.15
C ALA A 96 0.90 -0.41 -18.10
N LYS A 97 0.07 -1.46 -18.27
CA LYS A 97 -1.14 -1.41 -19.10
C LYS A 97 -2.23 -0.49 -18.55
N LYS A 98 -2.37 -0.37 -17.22
CA LYS A 98 -3.38 0.51 -16.59
C LYS A 98 -2.90 1.96 -16.40
N ALA A 99 -1.62 2.24 -16.63
CA ALA A 99 -1.04 3.58 -16.48
C ALA A 99 -1.27 4.50 -17.69
N ILE A 100 -1.88 3.99 -18.76
CA ILE A 100 -2.32 4.71 -19.97
C ILE A 100 -3.81 5.02 -19.82
#